data_AF-A0A852HQQ3-F1
#
_entry.id   AF-A0A852HQQ3-F1
#
_cell.length_a   1.000
_cell.length_b   1.000
_cell.length_c   1.000
_cell.angle_alpha   90.00
_cell.angle_beta   90.00
_cell.angle_gamma   90.00
#
_symmetry.space_group_name_H-M   'P 1'
#
loop_
_entity.id
_entity.type
_entity.pdbx_description
1 polymer ?
#
loop_
_entity_poly.entity_id
_entity_poly.type
_entity_poly.pdbx_seq_one_letter_code
_entity_poly.pdbx_strand_id
1 'polypeptide(L)'
;MSLHSARVAALLAWVNSTKVCPDPLNNLSQLQDCSVFVRIIHKIHGSKEGESVLEQPLPERISFIHGFLQKHYRHKLAAENLVSAQKLLDGEELALAKVAVLLLYHTSMSSKNPGDWNEFDYKTQVELASILKFVLDNEECLNENLEPFLQRKAEPSSSSVSSSGFEEHSPLSSLPHKREVRFLELQRIATFPSTRYVPGKEMRRGGSGLPSAPSSPMGDIMQTPQFQLRRLKEQLAFERENREELEVEVAENQKLVMEKDAQITTMQQRIERLAKLNEKQAEDQLEPKEMEELREKNE
;
A
#
# COMPACT_ATOMS: atom_id res chain seq x y z
N MET A 1 -20.22 0.22 -24.80
CA MET A 1 -19.75 -1.19 -24.71
C MET A 1 -19.99 -1.67 -23.28
N SER A 2 -20.52 -2.87 -23.08
CA SER A 2 -20.80 -3.41 -21.73
C SER A 2 -19.55 -4.03 -21.12
N LEU A 3 -19.38 -3.91 -19.79
CA LEU A 3 -18.31 -4.55 -19.05
C LEU A 3 -18.41 -6.08 -19.05
N HIS A 4 -17.28 -6.77 -18.90
CA HIS A 4 -17.25 -8.22 -18.77
C HIS A 4 -17.84 -8.67 -17.43
N SER A 5 -18.99 -9.34 -17.46
CA SER A 5 -19.75 -9.70 -16.26
C SER A 5 -18.95 -10.52 -15.24
N ALA A 6 -18.09 -11.44 -15.68
CA ALA A 6 -17.27 -12.24 -14.76
C ALA A 6 -16.21 -11.40 -14.04
N ARG A 7 -15.61 -10.39 -14.71
CA ARG A 7 -14.63 -9.51 -14.10
C ARG A 7 -15.29 -8.56 -13.11
N VAL A 8 -16.47 -8.04 -13.47
CA VAL A 8 -17.29 -7.22 -12.57
C VAL A 8 -17.69 -8.00 -11.33
N ALA A 9 -18.19 -9.22 -11.48
CA ALA A 9 -18.55 -10.07 -10.36
C ALA A 9 -17.34 -10.37 -9.45
N ALA A 10 -16.17 -10.67 -10.04
CA ALA A 10 -14.96 -10.90 -9.28
C ALA A 10 -14.48 -9.66 -8.52
N LEU A 11 -14.53 -8.48 -9.15
CA LEU A 11 -14.20 -7.21 -8.50
C LEU A 11 -15.15 -6.90 -7.35
N LEU A 12 -16.46 -7.09 -7.53
CA LEU A 12 -17.45 -6.90 -6.45
C LEU A 12 -17.25 -7.89 -5.30
N ALA A 13 -16.96 -9.16 -5.61
CA ALA A 13 -16.61 -10.16 -4.60
C ALA A 13 -15.39 -9.71 -3.78
N TRP A 14 -14.35 -9.20 -4.46
CA TRP A 14 -13.18 -8.64 -3.78
C TRP A 14 -13.54 -7.42 -2.92
N VAL A 15 -14.30 -6.45 -3.45
CA VAL A 15 -14.71 -5.27 -2.68
C VAL A 15 -15.46 -5.70 -1.41
N ASN A 16 -16.38 -6.65 -1.51
CA ASN A 16 -17.13 -7.16 -0.36
C ASN A 16 -16.23 -7.87 0.66
N SER A 17 -15.18 -8.58 0.23
CA SER A 17 -14.24 -9.22 1.17
C SER A 17 -13.39 -8.23 1.96
N THR A 18 -13.28 -6.97 1.51
CA THR A 18 -12.57 -5.94 2.26
C THR A 18 -13.28 -5.56 3.57
N LYS A 19 -14.56 -5.94 3.76
CA LYS A 19 -15.37 -5.67 4.97
C LYS A 19 -15.42 -4.18 5.36
N VAL A 20 -15.25 -3.27 4.40
CA VAL A 20 -15.33 -1.82 4.63
C VAL A 20 -16.78 -1.31 4.61
N CYS A 21 -17.66 -2.04 3.94
CA CYS A 21 -19.09 -1.79 3.85
C CYS A 21 -19.83 -2.86 4.66
N PRO A 22 -20.81 -2.49 5.51
CA PRO A 22 -21.61 -3.46 6.27
C PRO A 22 -22.54 -4.28 5.35
N ASP A 23 -23.04 -3.66 4.29
CA ASP A 23 -23.97 -4.28 3.34
C ASP A 23 -23.23 -4.80 2.10
N PRO A 24 -23.47 -6.05 1.66
CA PRO A 24 -22.88 -6.58 0.44
C PRO A 24 -23.32 -5.80 -0.80
N LEU A 25 -22.34 -5.44 -1.64
CA LEU A 25 -22.58 -4.78 -2.92
C LEU A 25 -22.87 -5.81 -4.00
N ASN A 26 -23.92 -5.56 -4.79
CA ASN A 26 -24.36 -6.40 -5.90
C ASN A 26 -24.06 -5.76 -7.27
N ASN A 27 -23.89 -4.44 -7.33
CA ASN A 27 -23.66 -3.69 -8.57
C ASN A 27 -22.57 -2.62 -8.40
N LEU A 28 -21.86 -2.31 -9.49
CA LEU A 28 -20.83 -1.27 -9.49
C LEU A 28 -21.41 0.12 -9.23
N SER A 29 -22.65 0.39 -9.63
CA SER A 29 -23.31 1.68 -9.37
C SER A 29 -23.39 2.04 -7.89
N GLN A 30 -23.35 1.04 -6.98
CA GLN A 30 -23.32 1.28 -5.54
C GLN A 30 -21.98 1.87 -5.05
N LEU A 31 -20.94 1.87 -5.89
CA LEU A 31 -19.64 2.50 -5.63
C LEU A 31 -19.57 3.96 -6.12
N GLN A 32 -20.63 4.48 -6.74
CA GLN A 32 -20.65 5.82 -7.34
C GLN A 32 -20.39 6.93 -6.31
N ASP A 33 -20.80 6.72 -5.06
CA ASP A 33 -20.56 7.68 -3.98
C ASP A 33 -19.08 7.76 -3.56
N CYS A 34 -18.23 6.89 -4.09
CA CYS A 34 -16.80 6.80 -3.82
C CYS A 34 -16.43 6.54 -2.34
N SER A 35 -17.40 6.35 -1.45
CA SER A 35 -17.16 6.21 0.00
C SER A 35 -16.43 4.90 0.30
N VAL A 36 -16.82 3.83 -0.38
CA VAL A 36 -16.19 2.51 -0.28
C VAL A 36 -14.73 2.57 -0.73
N PHE A 37 -14.44 3.28 -1.82
CA PHE A 37 -13.07 3.44 -2.30
C PHE A 37 -12.19 4.21 -1.30
N VAL A 38 -12.71 5.30 -0.72
CA VAL A 38 -12.00 6.05 0.34
C VAL A 38 -11.70 5.16 1.54
N ARG A 39 -12.66 4.33 1.98
CA ARG A 39 -12.44 3.37 3.09
C ARG A 39 -11.41 2.30 2.75
N ILE A 40 -11.39 1.80 1.51
CA ILE A 40 -10.36 0.85 1.06
C ILE A 40 -8.99 1.51 1.10
N ILE A 41 -8.85 2.73 0.57
CA ILE A 41 -7.58 3.50 0.60
C ILE A 41 -7.10 3.69 2.04
N HIS A 42 -8.01 4.10 2.93
CA HIS A 42 -7.73 4.23 4.36
C HIS A 42 -7.21 2.91 4.95
N LYS A 43 -7.83 1.77 4.61
CA LYS A 43 -7.39 0.44 5.06
C LYS A 43 -6.00 0.05 4.54
N ILE A 44 -5.62 0.47 3.34
CA ILE A 44 -4.30 0.19 2.76
C ILE A 44 -3.21 0.97 3.49
N HIS A 45 -3.44 2.26 3.78
CA HIS A 45 -2.39 3.16 4.28
C HIS A 45 -2.43 3.36 5.81
N GLY A 46 -3.61 3.28 6.43
CA GLY A 46 -3.82 3.64 7.83
C GLY A 46 -3.76 5.15 8.09
N SER A 47 -3.86 5.98 7.04
CA SER A 47 -3.78 7.44 7.15
C SER A 47 -5.08 8.02 7.70
N LYS A 48 -5.00 8.91 8.70
CA LYS A 48 -6.14 9.63 9.30
C LYS A 48 -6.87 10.55 8.31
N GLU A 49 -6.28 10.84 7.14
CA GLU A 49 -6.87 11.69 6.09
C GLU A 49 -8.14 11.07 5.48
N GLY A 50 -8.28 9.74 5.50
CA GLY A 50 -9.44 9.07 4.93
C GLY A 50 -10.76 9.34 5.68
N GLU A 51 -10.71 9.61 6.98
CA GLU A 51 -11.92 9.84 7.79
C GLU A 51 -12.51 11.23 7.56
N SER A 52 -11.68 12.25 7.42
CA SER A 52 -12.14 13.63 7.16
C SER A 52 -12.73 13.78 5.75
N VAL A 53 -12.25 12.99 4.78
CA VAL A 53 -12.70 13.02 3.39
C VAL A 53 -14.07 12.35 3.20
N LEU A 54 -14.48 11.42 4.09
CA LEU A 54 -15.77 10.73 3.96
C LEU A 54 -16.98 11.67 4.12
N GLU A 55 -16.82 12.71 4.95
CA GLU A 55 -17.85 13.74 5.18
C GLU A 55 -17.86 14.82 4.07
N GLN A 56 -16.90 14.79 3.15
CA GLN A 56 -16.82 15.77 2.07
C GLN A 56 -17.71 15.41 0.88
N PRO A 57 -18.07 16.40 0.04
CA PRO A 57 -18.88 16.15 -1.15
C PRO A 57 -18.19 15.23 -2.16
N LEU A 58 -18.96 14.73 -3.12
CA LEU A 58 -18.48 13.74 -4.11
C LEU A 58 -17.23 14.22 -4.91
N PRO A 59 -17.15 15.47 -5.40
CA PRO A 59 -15.98 15.95 -6.13
C PRO A 59 -14.68 15.87 -5.31
N GLU A 60 -14.73 16.19 -4.03
CA GLU A 60 -13.60 16.15 -3.12
C GLU A 60 -13.16 14.71 -2.84
N ARG A 61 -14.11 13.80 -2.65
CA ARG A 61 -13.83 12.35 -2.55
C ARG A 61 -13.18 11.79 -3.81
N ILE A 62 -13.63 12.21 -4.98
CA ILE A 62 -13.01 11.85 -6.28
C ILE A 62 -11.60 12.43 -6.39
N SER A 63 -11.41 13.69 -6.00
CA SER A 63 -10.10 14.35 -6.00
C SER A 63 -9.10 13.62 -5.09
N PHE A 64 -9.54 13.18 -3.90
CA PHE A 64 -8.74 12.36 -3.01
C PHE A 64 -8.32 11.03 -3.64
N ILE A 65 -9.27 10.30 -4.26
CA ILE A 65 -8.96 9.04 -4.97
C ILE A 65 -7.96 9.28 -6.10
N HIS A 66 -8.13 10.35 -6.87
CA HIS A 66 -7.20 10.72 -7.93
C HIS A 66 -5.81 11.04 -7.39
N GLY A 67 -5.71 11.85 -6.33
CA GLY A 67 -4.45 12.18 -5.68
C GLY A 67 -3.74 10.92 -5.18
N PHE A 68 -4.50 10.00 -4.59
CA PHE A 68 -3.99 8.69 -4.18
C PHE A 68 -3.43 7.89 -5.36
N LEU A 69 -4.23 7.69 -6.42
CA LEU A 69 -3.80 6.92 -7.59
C LEU A 69 -2.59 7.57 -8.28
N GLN A 70 -2.55 8.90 -8.41
CA GLN A 70 -1.41 9.61 -8.99
C GLN A 70 -0.13 9.50 -8.15
N LYS A 71 -0.26 9.59 -6.82
CA LYS A 71 0.88 9.47 -5.89
C LYS A 71 1.55 8.10 -6.01
N HIS A 72 0.76 7.04 -6.13
CA HIS A 72 1.24 5.65 -6.15
C HIS A 72 1.41 5.06 -7.55
N TYR A 73 1.08 5.80 -8.61
CA TYR A 73 1.34 5.38 -9.98
C TYR A 73 2.72 5.85 -10.43
N ARG A 74 3.60 4.89 -10.80
CA ARG A 74 5.02 5.17 -11.07
C ARG A 74 5.26 6.12 -12.26
N HIS A 75 4.36 6.11 -13.24
CA HIS A 75 4.45 6.98 -14.42
C HIS A 75 3.52 8.18 -14.25
N LYS A 76 4.00 9.21 -13.53
CA LYS A 76 3.26 10.44 -13.21
C LYS A 76 2.53 11.09 -14.41
N LEU A 77 3.07 10.94 -15.62
CA LEU A 77 2.53 11.53 -16.86
C LEU A 77 1.38 10.73 -17.51
N ALA A 78 1.21 9.45 -17.18
CA ALA A 78 0.15 8.60 -17.74
C ALA A 78 -1.08 8.46 -16.81
N ALA A 79 -0.96 8.91 -15.56
CA ALA A 79 -2.01 8.81 -14.55
C ALA A 79 -3.20 9.76 -14.79
N GLU A 80 -2.97 10.93 -15.42
CA GLU A 80 -4.03 11.90 -15.74
C GLU A 80 -5.11 11.33 -16.67
N ASN A 81 -4.78 10.29 -17.45
CA ASN A 81 -5.68 9.70 -18.44
C ASN A 81 -6.31 8.37 -18.01
N LEU A 82 -5.95 7.82 -16.84
CA LEU A 82 -6.33 6.45 -16.48
C LEU A 82 -7.78 6.35 -16.00
N VAL A 83 -8.20 7.30 -15.18
CA VAL A 83 -9.58 7.44 -14.69
C VAL A 83 -9.97 8.90 -14.92
N SER A 84 -11.17 9.17 -15.44
CA SER A 84 -11.64 10.55 -15.62
C SER A 84 -12.53 10.93 -14.45
N ALA A 85 -12.24 12.05 -13.81
CA ALA A 85 -13.05 12.59 -12.71
C ALA A 85 -14.50 12.85 -13.16
N GLN A 86 -14.70 13.33 -14.40
CA GLN A 86 -16.03 13.55 -14.97
C GLN A 86 -16.80 12.22 -15.11
N LYS A 87 -16.14 11.18 -15.62
CA LYS A 87 -16.76 9.85 -15.78
C LYS A 87 -17.13 9.21 -14.43
N LEU A 88 -16.37 9.49 -13.37
CA LEU A 88 -16.71 9.08 -12.01
C LEU A 88 -17.91 9.86 -11.46
N LEU A 89 -17.97 11.18 -11.68
CA LEU A 89 -19.13 12.00 -11.31
C LEU A 89 -20.40 11.51 -12.01
N ASP A 90 -20.29 11.18 -13.30
CA ASP A 90 -21.38 10.64 -14.12
C ASP A 90 -21.78 9.21 -13.70
N GLY A 91 -21.02 8.56 -12.81
CA GLY A 91 -21.29 7.20 -12.34
C GLY A 91 -21.02 6.12 -13.39
N GLU A 92 -20.14 6.38 -14.35
CA GLU A 92 -19.83 5.42 -15.40
C GLU A 92 -19.20 4.15 -14.78
N GLU A 93 -19.86 3.01 -14.94
CA GLU A 93 -19.43 1.73 -14.35
C GLU A 93 -18.00 1.36 -14.76
N LEU A 94 -17.58 1.73 -15.98
CA LEU A 94 -16.21 1.51 -16.45
C LEU A 94 -15.20 2.28 -15.62
N ALA A 95 -15.48 3.54 -15.27
CA ALA A 95 -14.59 4.33 -14.44
C ALA A 95 -14.49 3.74 -13.02
N LEU A 96 -15.62 3.31 -12.45
CA LEU A 96 -15.68 2.63 -11.16
C LEU A 96 -14.89 1.31 -11.18
N ALA A 97 -15.03 0.51 -12.25
CA ALA A 97 -14.27 -0.72 -12.43
C ALA A 97 -12.76 -0.47 -12.55
N LYS A 98 -12.33 0.58 -13.28
CA LYS A 98 -10.92 0.96 -13.37
C LYS A 98 -10.35 1.30 -11.99
N VAL A 99 -11.06 2.10 -11.19
CA VAL A 99 -10.65 2.40 -9.80
C VAL A 99 -10.56 1.13 -8.96
N ALA A 100 -11.55 0.23 -9.04
CA ALA A 100 -11.54 -1.02 -8.30
C ALA A 100 -10.34 -1.92 -8.66
N VAL A 101 -9.97 -2.02 -9.94
CA VAL A 101 -8.78 -2.77 -10.39
C VAL A 101 -7.49 -2.20 -9.80
N LEU A 102 -7.35 -0.88 -9.78
CA LEU A 102 -6.15 -0.22 -9.25
C LEU A 102 -6.05 -0.41 -7.74
N LEU A 103 -7.15 -0.26 -7.02
CA LEU A 103 -7.18 -0.50 -5.58
C LEU A 103 -6.94 -1.97 -5.23
N LEU A 104 -7.44 -2.91 -6.03
CA LEU A 104 -7.12 -4.34 -5.92
C LEU A 104 -5.60 -4.56 -6.05
N TYR A 105 -4.98 -3.97 -7.08
CA TYR A 105 -3.54 -4.04 -7.29
C TYR A 105 -2.77 -3.47 -6.09
N HIS A 106 -3.09 -2.25 -5.63
CA HIS A 106 -2.42 -1.63 -4.49
C HIS A 106 -2.61 -2.42 -3.20
N THR A 107 -3.80 -2.99 -2.96
CA THR A 107 -4.06 -3.87 -1.82
C THR A 107 -3.17 -5.10 -1.88
N SER A 108 -3.04 -5.72 -3.05
CA SER A 108 -2.19 -6.91 -3.25
C SER A 108 -0.69 -6.63 -3.06
N MET A 109 -0.25 -5.39 -3.32
CA MET A 109 1.12 -4.93 -3.10
C MET A 109 1.39 -4.49 -1.65
N SER A 110 0.36 -4.18 -0.87
CA SER A 110 0.53 -3.76 0.52
C SER A 110 1.07 -4.90 1.41
N SER A 111 1.86 -4.54 2.43
CA SER A 111 2.31 -5.46 3.48
C SER A 111 1.24 -5.71 4.56
N LYS A 112 0.29 -4.77 4.73
CA LYS A 112 -0.62 -4.71 5.88
C LYS A 112 -1.83 -5.64 5.77
N ASN A 113 -2.15 -6.17 4.58
CA ASN A 113 -3.29 -7.05 4.41
C ASN A 113 -3.18 -7.95 3.17
N PRO A 114 -2.40 -9.04 3.19
CA PRO A 114 -2.57 -10.08 2.19
C PRO A 114 -3.91 -10.74 2.49
N GLY A 115 -4.99 -10.25 1.89
CA GLY A 115 -6.33 -10.83 2.07
C GLY A 115 -6.29 -12.34 1.93
N ASP A 116 -7.13 -13.07 2.67
CA ASP A 116 -7.19 -14.52 2.54
C ASP A 116 -7.89 -14.86 1.21
N TRP A 117 -7.10 -14.87 0.14
CA TRP A 117 -7.59 -15.13 -1.22
C TRP A 117 -8.23 -16.52 -1.37
N ASN A 118 -8.04 -17.41 -0.39
CA ASN A 118 -8.68 -18.72 -0.35
C ASN A 118 -10.17 -18.64 0.03
N GLU A 119 -10.66 -17.51 0.57
CA GLU A 119 -12.08 -17.31 0.85
C GLU A 119 -12.92 -17.22 -0.44
N PHE A 120 -12.30 -16.86 -1.57
CA PHE A 120 -12.98 -16.79 -2.86
C PHE A 120 -13.17 -18.16 -3.50
N ASP A 121 -14.25 -18.33 -4.25
CA ASP A 121 -14.42 -19.48 -5.12
C ASP A 121 -13.37 -19.49 -6.24
N TYR A 122 -13.08 -20.68 -6.76
CA TYR A 122 -12.02 -20.86 -7.76
C TYR A 122 -12.22 -19.97 -9.00
N LYS A 123 -13.46 -19.78 -9.46
CA LYS A 123 -13.76 -18.95 -10.64
C LYS A 123 -13.44 -17.47 -10.37
N THR A 124 -13.82 -16.95 -9.21
CA THR A 124 -13.43 -15.59 -8.79
C THR A 124 -11.91 -15.46 -8.67
N GLN A 125 -11.23 -16.46 -8.10
CA GLN A 125 -9.76 -16.43 -8.02
C GLN A 125 -9.10 -16.38 -9.40
N VAL A 126 -9.61 -17.14 -10.38
CA VAL A 126 -9.10 -17.10 -11.77
C VAL A 126 -9.25 -15.70 -12.37
N GLU A 127 -10.43 -15.08 -12.23
CA GLU A 127 -10.68 -13.74 -12.75
C GLU A 127 -9.81 -12.68 -12.06
N LEU A 128 -9.71 -12.70 -10.72
CA LEU A 128 -8.84 -11.80 -9.96
C LEU A 128 -7.37 -11.98 -10.33
N ALA A 129 -6.90 -13.21 -10.48
CA ALA A 129 -5.53 -13.51 -10.88
C ALA A 129 -5.27 -12.99 -12.31
N SER A 130 -6.25 -13.13 -13.21
CA SER A 130 -6.15 -12.59 -14.58
C SER A 130 -6.07 -11.06 -14.59
N ILE A 131 -6.83 -10.39 -13.72
CA ILE A 131 -6.81 -8.93 -13.57
C ILE A 131 -5.45 -8.46 -13.04
N LEU A 132 -4.96 -9.08 -11.96
CA LEU A 132 -3.65 -8.72 -11.40
C LEU A 132 -2.51 -8.99 -12.38
N LYS A 133 -2.53 -10.14 -13.05
CA LYS A 133 -1.56 -10.45 -14.09
C LYS A 133 -1.58 -9.43 -15.21
N PHE A 134 -2.78 -9.05 -15.67
CA PHE A 134 -2.93 -8.02 -16.70
C PHE A 134 -2.30 -6.68 -16.28
N VAL A 135 -2.53 -6.23 -15.03
CA VAL A 135 -1.95 -4.99 -14.51
C VAL A 135 -0.42 -5.08 -14.43
N LEU A 136 0.13 -6.24 -14.03
CA LEU A 136 1.58 -6.46 -13.99
C LEU A 136 2.23 -6.46 -15.37
N ASP A 137 1.56 -7.04 -16.36
CA ASP A 137 2.08 -7.19 -17.72
C ASP A 137 1.96 -5.88 -18.53
N ASN A 138 1.05 -4.98 -18.17
CA ASN A 138 0.71 -3.75 -18.92
C ASN A 138 0.96 -2.46 -18.13
N GLU A 139 1.86 -2.48 -17.16
CA GLU A 139 2.05 -1.38 -16.22
C GLU A 139 2.35 -0.03 -16.90
N GLU A 140 3.15 -0.05 -17.97
CA GLU A 140 3.61 1.15 -18.70
C GLU A 140 2.54 1.73 -19.64
N CYS A 141 1.54 0.93 -20.03
CA CYS A 141 0.51 1.26 -21.02
C CYS A 141 -0.90 0.93 -20.53
N LEU A 142 -1.10 1.01 -19.20
CA LEU A 142 -2.35 0.58 -18.55
C LEU A 142 -3.55 1.44 -18.97
N ASN A 143 -3.33 2.72 -19.23
CA ASN A 143 -4.34 3.68 -19.68
C ASN A 143 -5.04 3.24 -20.98
N GLU A 144 -4.29 2.75 -21.96
CA GLU A 144 -4.79 2.34 -23.28
C GLU A 144 -5.39 0.93 -23.24
N ASN A 145 -4.80 0.04 -22.45
CA ASN A 145 -5.13 -1.39 -22.49
C ASN A 145 -6.20 -1.82 -21.47
N LEU A 146 -6.39 -1.09 -20.37
CA LEU A 146 -7.30 -1.50 -19.30
C LEU A 146 -8.76 -1.46 -19.73
N GLU A 147 -9.16 -0.47 -20.52
CA GLU A 147 -10.51 -0.37 -21.05
C GLU A 147 -10.90 -1.54 -21.98
N PRO A 148 -10.12 -1.84 -23.05
CA PRO A 148 -10.43 -2.99 -23.89
C PRO A 148 -10.32 -4.29 -23.10
N PHE A 149 -9.42 -4.39 -22.10
CA PHE A 149 -9.38 -5.56 -21.22
C PHE A 149 -10.67 -5.73 -20.42
N LEU A 150 -11.21 -4.67 -19.80
CA LEU A 150 -12.44 -4.75 -19.02
C LEU A 150 -13.70 -5.01 -19.88
N GLN A 151 -13.67 -4.57 -21.14
CA GLN A 151 -14.79 -4.74 -22.09
C GLN A 151 -14.70 -6.03 -22.92
N ARG A 152 -13.50 -6.64 -23.08
CA ARG A 152 -13.30 -7.81 -23.95
C ARG A 152 -14.14 -9.00 -23.46
N LYS A 153 -15.13 -9.38 -24.27
CA LYS A 153 -15.85 -10.66 -24.20
C LYS A 153 -14.83 -11.78 -24.38
N ALA A 154 -14.82 -12.77 -23.49
CA ALA A 154 -13.95 -13.93 -23.63
C ALA A 154 -14.16 -14.58 -25.01
N GLU A 155 -13.21 -14.40 -25.92
CA GLU A 155 -13.04 -15.37 -27.00
C GLU A 155 -12.46 -16.63 -26.34
N PRO A 156 -13.05 -17.81 -26.56
CA PRO A 156 -12.46 -19.03 -26.06
C PRO A 156 -11.10 -19.20 -26.74
N SER A 157 -10.04 -19.24 -25.95
CA SER A 157 -8.72 -19.71 -26.37
C SER A 157 -8.90 -21.09 -26.98
N SER A 158 -9.00 -21.16 -28.30
CA SER A 158 -9.04 -22.40 -29.05
C SER A 158 -7.60 -22.89 -29.14
N SER A 159 -7.26 -23.83 -28.28
CA SER A 159 -6.13 -24.73 -28.47
C SER A 159 -6.39 -25.56 -29.73
N SER A 160 -5.93 -25.06 -30.88
CA SER A 160 -5.93 -25.79 -32.13
C SER A 160 -4.49 -26.15 -32.48
N VAL A 161 -4.07 -27.33 -32.03
CA VAL A 161 -2.95 -28.07 -32.64
C VAL A 161 -3.26 -28.22 -34.13
N SER A 162 -2.36 -27.76 -34.99
CA SER A 162 -2.38 -28.11 -36.41
C SER A 162 -0.95 -28.23 -36.91
N SER A 163 -0.47 -29.48 -36.85
CA SER A 163 0.65 -30.00 -37.62
C SER A 163 0.25 -30.12 -39.09
N SER A 164 1.00 -29.50 -40.00
CA SER A 164 1.03 -29.87 -41.42
C SER A 164 2.40 -29.48 -41.98
N GLY A 165 3.04 -30.47 -42.60
CA GLY A 165 4.47 -30.50 -42.90
C GLY A 165 4.89 -29.65 -44.09
N PHE A 166 6.16 -29.24 -44.05
CA PHE A 166 6.85 -28.60 -45.15
C PHE A 166 7.96 -29.55 -45.62
N GLU A 167 7.79 -30.09 -46.82
CA GLU A 167 8.80 -30.88 -47.53
C GLU A 167 9.84 -29.97 -48.19
N GLU A 168 11.08 -30.45 -48.17
CA GLU A 168 12.17 -30.23 -49.12
C GLU A 168 12.54 -28.80 -49.55
N HIS A 169 13.70 -28.32 -49.08
CA HIS A 169 14.96 -28.35 -49.84
C HIS A 169 16.12 -27.81 -48.98
N SER A 170 17.15 -28.64 -48.81
CA SER A 170 18.49 -28.31 -48.25
C SER A 170 19.46 -28.03 -49.42
N PRO A 171 20.60 -27.30 -49.24
CA PRO A 171 21.77 -27.85 -48.52
C PRO A 171 22.64 -26.88 -47.69
N LEU A 172 23.12 -27.44 -46.56
CA LEU A 172 24.49 -27.42 -46.02
C LEU A 172 25.18 -26.07 -45.71
N SER A 173 25.17 -25.68 -44.43
CA SER A 173 26.43 -25.37 -43.75
C SER A 173 26.33 -25.67 -42.24
N SER A 174 27.39 -26.28 -41.74
CA SER A 174 27.61 -26.90 -40.43
C SER A 174 27.22 -26.09 -39.18
N LEU A 175 26.56 -26.81 -38.28
CA LEU A 175 26.36 -26.59 -36.84
C LEU A 175 27.66 -26.19 -36.08
N PRO A 176 27.55 -25.38 -35.01
CA PRO A 176 27.83 -25.98 -33.70
C PRO A 176 26.71 -25.71 -32.67
N HIS A 177 26.25 -26.83 -32.11
CA HIS A 177 25.48 -27.09 -30.90
C HIS A 177 25.10 -25.87 -30.04
N LYS A 178 23.87 -25.40 -30.18
CA LYS A 178 23.20 -24.66 -29.11
C LYS A 178 23.02 -25.61 -27.93
N ARG A 179 23.80 -25.39 -26.87
CA ARG A 179 23.51 -25.94 -25.54
C ARG A 179 22.11 -25.49 -25.16
N GLU A 180 21.16 -26.42 -25.17
CA GLU A 180 19.87 -26.26 -24.54
C GLU A 180 20.13 -26.15 -23.03
N VAL A 181 20.09 -24.93 -22.50
CA VAL A 181 20.09 -24.72 -21.07
C VAL A 181 18.70 -25.13 -20.59
N ARG A 182 18.57 -26.39 -20.18
CA ARG A 182 17.40 -26.83 -19.41
C ARG A 182 17.44 -26.08 -18.09
N PHE A 183 16.54 -25.13 -17.91
CA PHE A 183 16.30 -24.55 -16.61
C PHE A 183 15.87 -25.70 -15.68
N LEU A 184 16.63 -25.91 -14.60
CA LEU A 184 16.14 -26.74 -13.50
C LEU A 184 14.85 -26.07 -13.00
N GLU A 185 13.78 -26.84 -12.95
CA GLU A 185 12.57 -26.50 -12.22
C GLU A 185 12.99 -26.17 -10.78
N LEU A 186 12.89 -24.89 -10.40
CA LEU A 186 13.26 -24.43 -9.06
C LEU A 186 12.30 -25.07 -8.07
N GLN A 187 12.74 -26.17 -7.44
CA GLN A 187 12.07 -26.71 -6.27
C GLN A 187 11.91 -25.61 -5.24
N ARG A 188 10.65 -25.39 -4.83
CA ARG A 188 10.17 -24.49 -3.78
C ARG A 188 11.17 -24.47 -2.60
N ILE A 189 12.05 -23.47 -2.57
CA ILE A 189 12.99 -23.30 -1.46
C ILE A 189 12.20 -22.71 -0.29
N ALA A 190 11.97 -23.55 0.72
CA ALA A 190 11.61 -23.22 2.09
C ALA A 190 10.64 -22.04 2.30
N THR A 191 9.35 -22.35 2.31
CA THR A 191 8.40 -21.59 3.11
C THR A 191 8.89 -21.56 4.56
N PHE A 192 9.13 -20.38 5.13
CA PHE A 192 9.34 -20.24 6.57
C PHE A 192 8.06 -20.69 7.28
N PRO A 193 8.06 -21.76 8.10
CA PRO A 193 6.91 -22.02 8.94
C PRO A 193 6.94 -20.96 10.05
N SER A 194 5.84 -20.22 10.23
CA SER A 194 5.56 -19.60 11.53
C SER A 194 5.40 -20.73 12.54
N THR A 195 6.50 -20.98 13.25
CA THR A 195 6.64 -21.88 14.36
C THR A 195 5.53 -21.69 15.40
N ARG A 196 4.62 -22.65 15.52
CA ARG A 196 4.02 -23.01 16.82
C ARG A 196 4.54 -24.40 17.19
N TYR A 197 5.66 -24.43 17.93
CA TYR A 197 6.12 -25.64 18.59
C TYR A 197 5.09 -26.04 19.64
N VAL A 198 4.46 -27.20 19.45
CA VAL A 198 3.91 -28.01 20.54
C VAL A 198 4.87 -29.21 20.68
N PRO A 199 5.64 -29.33 21.77
CA PRO A 199 6.55 -30.47 21.95
C PRO A 199 5.76 -31.71 22.35
N GLY A 200 5.96 -32.83 21.63
CA GLY A 200 5.52 -34.15 22.09
C GLY A 200 4.86 -35.04 21.03
N LYS A 201 5.58 -35.38 19.96
CA LYS A 201 5.44 -36.68 19.26
C LYS A 201 6.55 -36.84 18.23
N GLU A 202 7.49 -37.73 18.52
CA GLU A 202 8.51 -38.16 17.56
C GLU A 202 7.93 -39.14 16.53
N MET A 203 8.60 -39.12 15.37
CA MET A 203 8.75 -40.21 14.40
C MET A 203 7.62 -40.42 13.37
N ARG A 204 7.86 -39.93 12.15
CA ARG A 204 8.14 -40.80 10.99
C ARG A 204 8.68 -39.99 9.80
N ARG A 205 9.94 -40.26 9.47
CA ARG A 205 10.51 -40.06 8.13
C ARG A 205 9.74 -40.95 7.16
N GLY A 206 8.99 -40.35 6.25
CA GLY A 206 8.29 -41.03 5.16
C GLY A 206 8.18 -40.09 3.99
N GLY A 207 8.98 -40.33 2.95
CA GLY A 207 8.78 -39.69 1.66
C GLY A 207 7.42 -40.13 1.11
N SER A 208 6.55 -39.17 0.88
CA SER A 208 5.36 -39.35 0.06
C SER A 208 4.97 -37.98 -0.43
N GLY A 209 4.85 -37.85 -1.76
CA GLY A 209 4.19 -36.74 -2.41
C GLY A 209 2.76 -36.65 -1.91
N LEU A 210 2.58 -35.93 -0.80
CA LEU A 210 1.30 -35.35 -0.45
C LEU A 210 0.82 -34.61 -1.72
N PRO A 211 -0.42 -34.84 -2.17
CA PRO A 211 -0.98 -34.01 -3.22
C PRO A 211 -0.84 -32.59 -2.70
N SER A 212 -0.02 -31.79 -3.40
CA SER A 212 0.00 -30.36 -3.14
C SER A 212 -1.46 -29.94 -3.22
N ALA A 213 -1.94 -29.25 -2.17
CA ALA A 213 -3.26 -28.66 -2.22
C ALA A 213 -3.41 -27.96 -3.58
N PRO A 214 -4.56 -28.12 -4.28
CA PRO A 214 -4.71 -27.58 -5.62
C PRO A 214 -4.26 -26.13 -5.61
N SER A 215 -3.34 -25.80 -6.52
CA SER A 215 -2.73 -24.48 -6.51
C SER A 215 -3.82 -23.42 -6.70
N SER A 216 -3.86 -22.44 -5.79
CA SER A 216 -4.79 -21.32 -5.88
C SER A 216 -4.30 -20.43 -7.03
N PRO A 217 -5.15 -20.04 -8.01
CA PRO A 217 -4.77 -19.12 -9.08
C PRO A 217 -4.19 -17.79 -8.54
N MET A 218 -4.73 -17.30 -7.43
CA MET A 218 -4.21 -16.12 -6.72
C MET A 218 -2.86 -16.42 -6.06
N GLY A 219 -2.72 -17.59 -5.44
CA GLY A 219 -1.44 -18.05 -4.89
C GLY A 219 -0.34 -18.13 -5.96
N ASP A 220 -0.67 -18.63 -7.14
CA ASP A 220 0.27 -18.81 -8.26
C ASP A 220 0.78 -17.46 -8.78
N ILE A 221 -0.10 -16.47 -9.01
CA ILE A 221 0.33 -15.14 -9.45
C ILE A 221 1.16 -14.41 -8.39
N MET A 222 0.77 -14.52 -7.11
CA MET A 222 1.47 -13.83 -6.01
C MET A 222 2.84 -14.45 -5.68
N GLN A 223 3.03 -15.73 -5.99
CA GLN A 223 4.32 -16.43 -5.84
C GLN A 223 5.25 -16.23 -7.05
N THR A 224 4.79 -15.56 -8.12
CA THR A 224 5.69 -15.26 -9.23
C THR A 224 6.83 -14.33 -8.78
N PRO A 225 8.08 -14.57 -9.22
CA PRO A 225 9.21 -13.70 -8.90
C PRO A 225 8.97 -12.23 -9.28
N GLN A 226 8.26 -11.99 -10.40
CA GLN A 226 7.88 -10.65 -10.84
C GLN A 226 6.97 -9.95 -9.81
N PHE A 227 5.90 -10.61 -9.36
CA PHE A 227 5.00 -10.05 -8.36
C PHE A 227 5.73 -9.79 -7.03
N GLN A 228 6.53 -10.75 -6.56
CA GLN A 228 7.26 -10.60 -5.30
C GLN A 228 8.29 -9.46 -5.35
N LEU A 229 9.09 -9.39 -6.42
CA LEU A 229 10.05 -8.30 -6.60
C LEU A 229 9.34 -6.95 -6.70
N ARG A 230 8.20 -6.92 -7.39
CA ARG A 230 7.38 -5.72 -7.55
C ARG A 230 6.86 -5.22 -6.20
N ARG A 231 6.29 -6.11 -5.41
CA ARG A 231 5.79 -5.87 -4.07
C ARG A 231 6.88 -5.32 -3.15
N LEU A 232 8.06 -5.95 -3.15
CA LEU A 232 9.20 -5.51 -2.34
C LEU A 232 9.68 -4.11 -2.74
N LYS A 233 9.75 -3.80 -4.05
CA LYS A 233 10.12 -2.46 -4.53
C LYS A 233 9.12 -1.40 -4.07
N GLU A 234 7.82 -1.72 -4.09
CA GLU A 234 6.77 -0.81 -3.65
C GLU A 234 6.85 -0.53 -2.15
N GLN A 235 7.04 -1.58 -1.34
CA GLN A 235 7.22 -1.48 0.11
C GLN A 235 8.47 -0.67 0.46
N LEU A 236 9.57 -0.88 -0.26
CA LEU A 236 10.81 -0.12 -0.07
C LEU A 236 10.60 1.37 -0.38
N ALA A 237 9.85 1.70 -1.44
CA ALA A 237 9.53 3.08 -1.79
C ALA A 237 8.68 3.74 -0.70
N PHE A 238 7.65 3.05 -0.22
CA PHE A 238 6.80 3.52 0.87
C PHE A 238 7.59 3.77 2.17
N GLU A 239 8.45 2.84 2.58
CA GLU A 239 9.28 3.00 3.78
C GLU A 239 10.27 4.17 3.65
N ARG A 240 10.79 4.44 2.44
CA ARG A 240 11.68 5.59 2.19
C ARG A 240 10.95 6.92 2.36
N GLU A 241 9.74 7.03 1.82
CA GLU A 241 8.89 8.21 1.96
C GLU A 241 8.52 8.44 3.43
N ASN A 242 8.07 7.40 4.13
CA ASN A 242 7.76 7.48 5.56
C ASN A 242 8.98 7.92 6.40
N ARG A 243 10.17 7.44 6.06
CA ARG A 243 11.41 7.89 6.72
C ARG A 243 11.72 9.37 6.44
N GLU A 244 11.49 9.84 5.22
CA GLU A 244 11.69 11.24 4.84
C GLU A 244 10.71 12.16 5.58
N GLU A 245 9.44 11.78 5.70
CA GLU A 245 8.43 12.50 6.47
C GLU A 245 8.82 12.59 7.95
N LEU A 246 9.23 11.47 8.56
CA LEU A 246 9.71 11.45 9.94
C LEU A 246 10.99 12.28 10.14
N GLU A 247 11.87 12.34 9.15
CA GLU A 247 13.10 13.15 9.20
C GLU A 247 12.76 14.65 9.24
N VAL A 248 11.76 15.08 8.47
CA VAL A 248 11.23 16.45 8.50
C VAL A 248 10.59 16.75 9.86
N GLU A 249 9.70 15.89 10.36
CA GLU A 249 9.03 16.09 11.65
C GLU A 249 10.03 16.16 12.82
N VAL A 250 11.09 15.34 12.78
CA VAL A 250 12.18 15.39 13.78
C VAL A 250 12.93 16.72 13.70
N ALA A 251 13.24 17.22 12.51
CA ALA A 251 13.93 18.50 12.34
C ALA A 251 13.08 19.68 12.86
N GLU A 252 11.77 19.66 12.60
CA GLU A 252 10.82 20.66 13.10
C GLU A 252 10.71 20.61 14.63
N ASN A 253 10.61 19.41 15.21
CA ASN A 253 10.58 19.24 16.66
C ASN A 253 11.89 19.70 17.32
N GLN A 254 13.06 19.38 16.74
CA GLN A 254 14.34 19.86 17.25
C GLN A 254 14.42 21.39 17.24
N LYS A 255 13.92 22.04 16.17
CA LYS A 255 13.83 23.51 16.10
C LYS A 255 12.95 24.07 17.21
N LEU A 256 11.78 23.46 17.45
CA LEU A 256 10.87 23.88 18.50
C LEU A 256 11.49 23.72 19.89
N VAL A 257 12.19 22.61 20.15
CA VAL A 257 12.90 22.38 21.42
C VAL A 257 13.98 23.44 21.64
N MET A 258 14.81 23.73 20.64
CA MET A 258 15.82 24.79 20.75
C MET A 258 15.21 26.17 21.05
N GLU A 259 14.07 26.51 20.44
CA GLU A 259 13.36 27.75 20.73
C GLU A 259 12.88 27.80 22.19
N LYS A 260 12.32 26.69 22.70
CA LYS A 260 11.90 26.61 24.11
C LYS A 260 13.08 26.67 25.07
N ASP A 261 14.19 26.02 24.77
CA ASP A 261 15.42 26.09 25.58
C ASP A 261 16.00 27.51 25.63
N ALA A 262 15.94 28.25 24.52
CA ALA A 262 16.35 29.66 24.48
C ALA A 262 15.43 30.55 25.35
N GLN A 263 14.12 30.31 25.32
CA GLN A 263 13.16 31.01 26.18
C GLN A 263 13.39 30.70 27.67
N ILE A 264 13.61 29.43 28.02
CA ILE A 264 13.93 28.98 29.38
C ILE A 264 15.20 29.66 29.87
N THR A 265 16.27 29.66 29.06
CA THR A 265 17.55 30.30 29.41
C THR A 265 17.36 31.80 29.68
N THR A 266 16.56 32.47 28.86
CA THR A 266 16.24 33.90 29.03
C THR A 266 15.48 34.16 30.34
N MET A 267 14.50 33.31 30.66
CA MET A 267 13.74 33.40 31.91
C MET A 267 14.62 33.12 33.14
N GLN A 268 15.49 32.10 33.08
CA GLN A 268 16.45 31.79 34.14
C GLN A 268 17.38 32.98 34.43
N GLN A 269 17.94 33.61 33.39
CA GLN A 269 18.77 34.81 33.55
C GLN A 269 18.00 35.98 34.18
N ARG A 270 16.70 36.12 33.89
CA ARG A 270 15.85 37.15 34.51
C ARG A 270 15.59 36.84 35.98
N ILE A 271 15.32 35.59 36.31
CA ILE A 271 15.13 35.13 37.69
C ILE A 271 16.42 35.35 38.49
N GLU A 272 17.58 34.99 37.95
CA GLU A 272 18.86 35.17 38.62
C GLU A 272 19.16 36.66 38.90
N ARG A 273 18.86 37.54 37.94
CA ARG A 273 18.97 38.99 38.12
C ARG A 273 18.03 39.52 39.21
N LEU A 274 16.78 39.05 39.24
CA LEU A 274 15.81 39.44 40.27
C LEU A 274 16.22 38.92 41.65
N ALA A 275 16.73 37.69 41.74
CA ALA A 275 17.24 37.12 42.99
C ALA A 275 18.40 37.95 43.57
N LYS A 276 19.37 38.34 42.73
CA LYS A 276 20.50 39.20 43.14
C LYS A 276 20.06 40.60 43.60
N LEU A 277 19.03 41.17 42.99
CA LEU A 277 18.49 42.47 43.43
C LEU A 277 17.75 42.34 44.77
N ASN A 278 17.00 41.25 44.96
CA ASN A 278 16.28 41.00 46.20
C ASN A 278 17.24 40.73 47.37
N GLU A 279 18.33 39.99 47.13
CA GLU A 279 19.39 39.75 48.13
C GLU A 279 20.05 41.07 48.57
N LYS A 280 20.39 41.96 47.63
CA LYS A 280 20.90 43.30 47.97
C LYS A 280 19.91 44.14 48.75
N GLN A 281 18.63 44.12 48.39
CA GLN A 281 17.58 44.84 49.14
C GLN A 281 17.34 44.24 50.53
N ALA A 282 17.56 42.95 50.71
CA ALA A 282 17.48 42.30 52.02
C ALA A 282 18.69 42.67 52.87
N GLU A 283 19.89 42.72 52.30
CA GLU A 283 21.11 43.22 52.97
C GLU A 283 20.99 44.69 53.36
N ASP A 284 20.44 45.55 52.49
CA ASP A 284 20.22 46.98 52.78
C ASP A 284 19.11 47.22 53.84
N GLN A 285 18.18 46.26 54.01
CA GLN A 285 17.10 46.33 55.02
C GLN A 285 17.48 45.73 56.38
N LEU A 286 18.50 44.87 56.43
CA LEU A 286 19.17 44.56 57.69
C LEU A 286 19.85 45.85 58.16
N GLU A 287 19.30 46.49 59.21
CA GLU A 287 19.95 47.64 59.85
C GLU A 287 21.43 47.27 60.08
N PRO A 288 22.40 48.15 59.75
CA PRO A 288 23.79 47.85 60.03
C PRO A 288 23.88 47.53 61.53
N LYS A 289 24.52 46.42 61.89
CA LYS A 289 24.63 45.94 63.29
C LYS A 289 25.01 47.04 64.29
N GLU A 290 25.71 48.07 63.83
CA GLU A 290 26.03 49.27 64.60
C GLU A 290 24.79 50.08 65.03
N MET A 291 23.74 50.18 64.21
CA MET A 291 22.46 50.84 64.54
C MET A 291 21.62 49.99 65.51
N GLU A 292 21.65 48.67 65.37
CA GLU A 292 20.97 47.74 66.28
C GLU A 292 21.64 47.75 67.67
N GLU A 293 22.98 47.72 67.73
CA GLU A 293 23.73 47.88 68.98
C GLU A 293 23.52 49.26 69.64
N LEU A 294 23.32 50.32 68.85
CA LEU A 294 23.03 51.66 69.37
C LEU A 294 21.60 51.78 69.92
N ARG A 295 20.64 50.99 69.44
CA ARG A 295 19.29 50.89 70.03
C ARG A 295 19.33 50.12 71.34
N GLU A 296 19.99 48.95 71.39
CA GLU A 296 20.12 48.16 72.62
C GLU A 296 20.86 48.90 73.74
N LYS A 297 21.82 49.78 73.41
CA LYS A 297 22.52 50.61 74.41
C LYS A 297 21.74 51.83 74.91
N ASN A 298 20.60 52.16 74.29
CA ASN A 298 19.74 53.28 74.69
C ASN A 298 18.44 52.85 75.39
N GLU A 299 18.19 51.54 75.56
CA GLU A 299 17.21 50.99 76.52
C GLU A 299 17.86 50.76 77.91
#